data_AF-A0A7X8EM50-F1
#
_entry.id   AF-A0A7X8EM50-F1
#
_cell.length_a   1.000
_cell.length_b   1.000
_cell.length_c   1.000
_cell.angle_alpha   90.00
_cell.angle_beta   90.00
_cell.angle_gamma   90.00
#
_symmetry.space_group_name_H-M   'P 1'
#
loop_
_entity.id
_entity.type
_entity.pdbx_description
1 polymer ?
#
loop_
_entity_poly.entity_id
_entity_poly.type
_entity_poly.pdbx_seq_one_letter_code
_entity_poly.pdbx_strand_id
1 'polypeptide(L)'
;MKKSVFEVLRLEGLNRMEIHYNWRTDEFVLYSAREWDPDTAFRDYNKTFTVTTLRTAKGRYCGHAETEALFAKHGLAGHLDEIKELMRQGRHIMLDCYYDEKQGIGFTNHVHSDKRGLNNLRSSLLMGGIRRHEPDEDEVDVFIDGMNLGRGMTFKNVAADLPMGGCKVTVQMEPVDLENLDQVGFLAYANDRARNTTGPDMRFPPELADVMKKHFSLHITGGPGGPLGPTGTPTAHGAHMAVKQGAK
;
A
#
# COMPACT_ATOMS: atom_id res chain seq x y z
N MET A 1 1.97 -21.36 -12.57
CA MET A 1 2.69 -20.33 -11.81
C MET A 1 1.89 -19.06 -11.91
N LYS A 2 1.55 -18.44 -10.77
CA LYS A 2 0.73 -17.22 -10.74
C LYS A 2 1.56 -16.05 -11.29
N LYS A 3 1.00 -15.25 -12.20
CA LYS A 3 1.63 -14.02 -12.67
C LYS A 3 1.51 -12.96 -11.57
N SER A 4 2.54 -12.86 -10.74
CA SER A 4 2.49 -11.99 -9.57
C SER A 4 3.89 -11.59 -9.08
N VAL A 5 4.05 -10.35 -8.65
CA VAL A 5 5.26 -9.90 -7.94
C VAL A 5 5.46 -10.70 -6.65
N PHE A 6 4.36 -11.04 -5.95
CA PHE A 6 4.39 -11.81 -4.71
C PHE A 6 4.84 -13.26 -4.92
N GLU A 7 4.57 -13.83 -6.10
CA GLU A 7 5.07 -15.16 -6.45
C GLU A 7 6.60 -15.17 -6.64
N VAL A 8 7.17 -14.13 -7.24
CA VAL A 8 8.64 -13.97 -7.32
C VAL A 8 9.24 -13.83 -5.93
N LEU A 9 8.62 -13.01 -5.06
CA LEU A 9 9.07 -12.84 -3.69
C LEU A 9 9.06 -14.17 -2.93
N ARG A 10 7.97 -14.93 -3.03
CA ARG A 10 7.84 -16.27 -2.43
C ARG A 10 8.92 -17.23 -2.92
N LEU A 11 9.10 -17.35 -4.24
CA LEU A 11 10.06 -18.28 -4.85
C LEU A 11 11.53 -17.94 -4.49
N GLU A 12 11.82 -16.68 -4.18
CA GLU A 12 13.17 -16.20 -3.84
C GLU A 12 13.41 -16.00 -2.34
N GLY A 13 12.40 -16.31 -1.50
CA GLY A 13 12.47 -16.10 -0.04
C GLY A 13 12.62 -14.63 0.34
N LEU A 14 12.04 -13.74 -0.45
CA LEU A 14 11.99 -12.29 -0.27
C LEU A 14 10.58 -11.91 0.22
N ASN A 15 10.45 -10.72 0.81
CA ASN A 15 9.18 -10.23 1.34
C ASN A 15 8.93 -8.74 1.11
N ARG A 16 9.84 -8.11 0.36
CA ARG A 16 9.82 -6.68 0.03
C ARG A 16 10.14 -6.47 -1.45
N MET A 17 9.40 -5.59 -2.12
CA MET A 17 9.79 -5.05 -3.42
C MET A 17 9.37 -3.60 -3.57
N GLU A 18 10.19 -2.81 -4.24
CA GLU A 18 9.84 -1.46 -4.71
C GLU A 18 10.15 -1.33 -6.20
N ILE A 19 9.28 -0.64 -6.92
CA ILE A 19 9.50 -0.19 -8.29
C ILE A 19 9.41 1.32 -8.28
N HIS A 20 10.54 1.99 -8.47
CA HIS A 20 10.63 3.45 -8.59
C HIS A 20 10.60 3.84 -10.05
N TYR A 21 9.84 4.88 -10.38
CA TYR A 21 9.76 5.42 -11.73
C TYR A 21 9.97 6.93 -11.74
N ASN A 22 10.95 7.37 -12.52
CA ASN A 22 11.18 8.77 -12.79
C ASN A 22 10.58 9.15 -14.14
N TRP A 23 9.34 9.65 -14.12
CA TRP A 23 8.63 10.08 -15.34
C TRP A 23 9.30 11.22 -16.11
N ARG A 24 10.31 11.89 -15.54
CA ARG A 24 11.07 12.95 -16.22
C ARG A 24 12.19 12.39 -17.10
N THR A 25 12.81 11.30 -16.67
CA THR A 25 13.91 10.63 -17.40
C THR A 25 13.47 9.33 -18.08
N ASP A 26 12.24 8.88 -17.81
CA ASP A 26 11.70 7.57 -18.21
C ASP A 26 12.52 6.38 -17.70
N GLU A 27 13.09 6.52 -16.49
CA GLU A 27 13.94 5.50 -15.88
C GLU A 27 13.21 4.77 -14.75
N PHE A 28 13.43 3.45 -14.70
CA PHE A 28 12.98 2.60 -13.60
C PHE A 28 14.17 2.14 -12.76
N VAL A 29 13.99 2.13 -11.44
CA VAL A 29 14.92 1.51 -10.50
C VAL A 29 14.14 0.57 -9.60
N LEU A 30 14.63 -0.66 -9.50
CA LEU A 30 13.94 -1.72 -8.77
C LEU A 30 14.77 -2.13 -7.56
N TYR A 31 14.06 -2.60 -6.55
CA TYR A 31 14.62 -3.10 -5.31
C TYR A 31 13.77 -4.28 -4.84
N SER A 32 14.40 -5.35 -4.38
CA SER A 32 13.71 -6.42 -3.66
C SER A 32 14.55 -6.97 -2.52
N ALA A 33 13.92 -7.37 -1.41
CA ALA A 33 14.64 -7.80 -0.23
C ALA A 33 13.90 -8.79 0.66
N ARG A 34 14.67 -9.41 1.55
CA ARG A 34 14.20 -10.08 2.76
C ARG A 34 14.52 -9.19 3.95
N GLU A 35 13.49 -8.65 4.60
CA GLU A 35 13.63 -7.69 5.71
C GLU A 35 13.15 -8.23 7.06
N TRP A 36 12.31 -9.28 7.04
CA TRP A 36 11.86 -9.99 8.24
C TRP A 36 11.94 -11.51 8.08
N ASP A 37 11.96 -12.20 9.21
CA ASP A 37 11.87 -13.66 9.26
C ASP A 37 10.40 -14.14 9.23
N PRO A 38 10.10 -15.34 8.68
CA PRO A 38 8.73 -15.84 8.52
C PRO A 38 7.91 -15.98 9.82
N ASP A 39 8.59 -16.08 10.96
CA ASP A 39 8.00 -16.19 12.30
C ASP A 39 7.90 -14.85 13.03
N THR A 40 8.17 -13.72 12.34
CA THR A 40 8.00 -12.38 12.91
C THR A 40 6.56 -12.19 13.40
N ALA A 41 6.42 -11.97 14.72
CA ALA A 41 5.14 -11.76 15.36
C ALA A 41 4.68 -10.30 15.18
N PHE A 42 3.98 -10.01 14.09
CA PHE A 42 3.48 -8.66 13.80
C PHE A 42 2.48 -8.13 14.84
N ARG A 43 1.87 -9.00 15.65
CA ARG A 43 1.11 -8.61 16.85
C ARG A 43 1.90 -7.79 17.87
N ASP A 44 3.23 -7.80 17.78
CA ASP A 44 4.14 -7.04 18.66
C ASP A 44 4.69 -5.76 18.00
N TYR A 45 4.23 -5.42 16.79
CA TYR A 45 4.56 -4.17 16.12
C TYR A 45 4.17 -2.97 16.99
N ASN A 46 5.05 -1.97 17.07
CA ASN A 46 5.01 -0.81 17.97
C ASN A 46 4.92 -1.13 19.48
N LYS A 47 5.16 -2.39 19.87
CA LYS A 47 5.32 -2.81 21.28
C LYS A 47 6.75 -3.24 21.56
N THR A 48 7.31 -4.11 20.72
CA THR A 48 8.68 -4.64 20.86
C THR A 48 9.59 -4.26 19.69
N PHE A 49 9.02 -3.82 18.56
CA PHE A 49 9.76 -3.36 17.40
C PHE A 49 8.97 -2.30 16.62
N THR A 50 9.66 -1.50 15.82
CA THR A 50 9.06 -0.46 14.99
C THR A 50 9.54 -0.60 13.54
N VAL A 51 9.12 0.32 12.66
CA VAL A 51 9.61 0.39 11.27
C VAL A 51 11.12 0.56 11.15
N THR A 52 11.80 1.01 12.21
CA THR A 52 13.26 1.19 12.23
C THR A 52 14.02 -0.01 12.80
N THR A 53 13.32 -1.04 13.29
CA THR A 53 13.94 -2.24 13.85
C THR A 53 14.19 -3.27 12.76
N LEU A 54 15.43 -3.77 12.64
CA LEU A 54 15.75 -4.89 11.74
C LEU A 54 15.15 -6.19 12.28
N ARG A 55 14.48 -6.97 11.42
CA ARG A 55 13.71 -8.16 11.81
C ARG A 55 14.26 -9.49 11.27
N THR A 56 15.46 -9.46 10.70
CA THR A 56 16.18 -10.66 10.29
C THR A 56 17.68 -10.45 10.37
N ALA A 57 18.41 -11.47 10.81
CA ALA A 57 19.87 -11.52 10.69
C ALA A 57 20.32 -12.05 9.32
N LYS A 58 19.38 -12.58 8.51
CA LYS A 58 19.62 -13.19 7.20
C LYS A 58 19.09 -12.29 6.08
N GLY A 59 19.22 -10.99 6.25
CA GLY A 59 18.75 -10.01 5.27
C GLY A 59 19.39 -10.26 3.91
N ARG A 60 18.57 -10.20 2.86
CA ARG A 60 19.02 -10.30 1.46
C ARG A 60 18.55 -9.04 0.74
N TYR A 61 19.45 -8.43 -0.02
CA TYR A 61 19.18 -7.28 -0.87
C TYR A 61 19.44 -7.67 -2.31
N CYS A 62 18.55 -7.30 -3.21
CA CYS A 62 18.74 -7.38 -4.65
C CYS A 62 18.48 -6.00 -5.25
N GLY A 63 19.48 -5.46 -5.95
CA GLY A 63 19.36 -4.19 -6.67
C GLY A 63 18.65 -4.38 -8.02
N HIS A 64 18.53 -3.29 -8.78
CA HIS A 64 17.75 -3.26 -10.03
C HIS A 64 18.02 -4.44 -10.97
N ALA A 65 19.29 -4.64 -11.41
CA ALA A 65 19.63 -5.70 -12.35
C ALA A 65 19.38 -7.12 -11.78
N GLU A 66 19.59 -7.30 -10.48
CA GLU A 66 19.33 -8.59 -9.82
C GLU A 66 17.83 -8.85 -9.75
N THR A 67 17.02 -7.85 -9.37
CA THR A 67 15.56 -7.95 -9.33
C THR A 67 14.99 -8.26 -10.71
N GLU A 68 15.41 -7.57 -11.78
CA GLU A 68 15.02 -7.91 -13.16
C GLU A 68 15.36 -9.36 -13.51
N ALA A 69 16.56 -9.83 -13.13
CA ALA A 69 16.99 -11.20 -13.36
C ALA A 69 16.14 -12.23 -12.60
N LEU A 70 15.63 -11.90 -11.40
CA LEU A 70 14.68 -12.77 -10.68
C LEU A 70 13.37 -12.94 -11.45
N PHE A 71 12.81 -11.87 -12.01
CA PHE A 71 11.61 -11.97 -12.84
C PHE A 71 11.88 -12.77 -14.12
N ALA A 72 13.01 -12.53 -14.79
CA ALA A 72 13.40 -13.29 -15.98
C ALA A 72 13.60 -14.79 -15.68
N LYS A 73 14.27 -15.13 -14.58
CA LYS A 73 14.49 -16.51 -14.11
C LYS A 73 13.17 -17.28 -13.96
N HIS A 74 12.14 -16.61 -13.49
CA HIS A 74 10.81 -17.20 -13.29
C HIS A 74 9.87 -16.96 -14.48
N GLY A 75 10.34 -16.50 -15.64
CA GLY A 75 9.49 -16.29 -16.82
C GLY A 75 8.44 -15.18 -16.64
N LEU A 76 8.67 -14.23 -15.74
CA LEU A 76 7.78 -13.12 -15.40
C LEU A 76 8.31 -11.75 -15.86
N ALA A 77 9.33 -11.71 -16.72
CA ALA A 77 9.84 -10.46 -17.29
C ALA A 77 8.73 -9.65 -18.00
N GLY A 78 7.90 -10.31 -18.83
CA GLY A 78 6.79 -9.64 -19.50
C GLY A 78 5.70 -9.11 -18.55
N HIS A 79 5.49 -9.77 -17.41
CA HIS A 79 4.58 -9.29 -16.36
C HIS A 79 5.13 -8.03 -15.69
N LEU A 80 6.43 -8.01 -15.42
CA LEU A 80 7.10 -6.83 -14.87
C LEU A 80 7.04 -5.64 -15.86
N ASP A 81 7.22 -5.90 -17.15
CA ASP A 81 7.14 -4.87 -18.19
C ASP A 81 5.72 -4.31 -18.33
N GLU A 82 4.69 -5.15 -18.20
CA GLU A 82 3.29 -4.72 -18.15
C GLU A 82 3.03 -3.76 -16.96
N ILE A 83 3.53 -4.11 -15.77
CA ILE A 83 3.44 -3.24 -14.58
C ILE A 83 4.16 -1.90 -14.81
N LYS A 84 5.38 -1.92 -15.36
CA LYS A 84 6.15 -0.69 -15.66
C LYS A 84 5.39 0.18 -16.67
N GLU A 85 4.78 -0.41 -17.68
CA GLU A 85 4.00 0.33 -18.67
C GLU A 85 2.76 0.98 -18.05
N LEU A 86 2.05 0.30 -17.15
CA LEU A 86 0.96 0.90 -16.37
C LEU A 86 1.44 2.09 -15.52
N MET A 87 2.59 1.95 -14.85
CA MET A 87 3.19 3.05 -14.10
C MET A 87 3.53 4.24 -14.99
N ARG A 88 4.10 3.98 -16.19
CA ARG A 88 4.44 5.00 -17.18
C ARG A 88 3.20 5.78 -17.63
N GLN A 89 2.12 5.08 -17.96
CA GLN A 89 0.85 5.69 -18.39
C GLN A 89 0.25 6.61 -17.31
N GLY A 90 0.25 6.17 -16.06
CA GLY A 90 -0.26 6.95 -14.92
C GLY A 90 0.73 7.94 -14.32
N ARG A 91 2.01 7.89 -14.73
CA ARG A 91 3.15 8.61 -14.10
C ARG A 91 3.28 8.33 -12.60
N HIS A 92 3.04 7.09 -12.19
CA HIS A 92 3.20 6.65 -10.81
C HIS A 92 4.66 6.65 -10.43
N ILE A 93 5.03 7.29 -9.31
CA ILE A 93 6.44 7.41 -8.93
C ILE A 93 6.97 6.16 -8.22
N MET A 94 6.10 5.38 -7.58
CA MET A 94 6.51 4.20 -6.83
C MET A 94 5.39 3.19 -6.67
N LEU A 95 5.71 1.91 -6.85
CA LEU A 95 4.96 0.79 -6.26
C LEU A 95 5.75 0.23 -5.10
N ASP A 96 5.05 0.04 -3.99
CA ASP A 96 5.63 -0.29 -2.71
C ASP A 96 4.99 -1.56 -2.12
N CYS A 97 5.64 -2.71 -2.33
CA CYS A 97 5.08 -4.05 -2.10
C CYS A 97 5.65 -4.72 -0.85
N TYR A 98 4.79 -5.40 -0.08
CA TYR A 98 5.12 -6.15 1.14
C TYR A 98 4.39 -7.49 1.10
N TYR A 99 5.07 -8.57 1.47
CA TYR A 99 4.50 -9.92 1.42
C TYR A 99 4.64 -10.67 2.74
N ASP A 100 3.51 -11.03 3.34
CA ASP A 100 3.47 -11.98 4.45
C ASP A 100 3.01 -13.34 3.92
N GLU A 101 3.97 -14.21 3.60
CA GLU A 101 3.70 -15.56 3.10
C GLU A 101 2.91 -16.40 4.09
N LYS A 102 3.19 -16.27 5.40
CA LYS A 102 2.54 -17.07 6.44
C LYS A 102 1.04 -16.77 6.52
N GLN A 103 0.67 -15.51 6.31
CA GLN A 103 -0.72 -15.06 6.35
C GLN A 103 -1.37 -14.94 4.97
N GLY A 104 -0.59 -15.13 3.88
CA GLY A 104 -1.06 -14.97 2.51
C GLY A 104 -1.46 -13.54 2.16
N ILE A 105 -0.75 -12.54 2.69
CA ILE A 105 -1.09 -11.12 2.50
C ILE A 105 -0.10 -10.47 1.52
N GLY A 106 -0.60 -10.09 0.34
CA GLY A 106 0.11 -9.22 -0.60
C GLY A 106 -0.38 -7.78 -0.47
N PHE A 107 0.44 -6.90 0.08
CA PHE A 107 0.13 -5.47 0.25
C PHE A 107 0.92 -4.66 -0.79
N THR A 108 0.24 -3.76 -1.51
CA THR A 108 0.89 -2.79 -2.41
C THR A 108 0.37 -1.39 -2.16
N ASN A 109 1.27 -0.44 -1.92
CA ASN A 109 0.95 0.98 -1.96
C ASN A 109 1.33 1.57 -3.33
N HIS A 110 0.33 2.05 -4.06
CA HIS A 110 0.43 2.62 -5.40
C HIS A 110 0.60 4.14 -5.31
N VAL A 111 1.84 4.62 -5.31
CA VAL A 111 2.16 6.03 -5.09
C VAL A 111 2.17 6.78 -6.40
N HIS A 112 1.22 7.69 -6.57
CA HIS A 112 1.19 8.57 -7.76
C HIS A 112 2.08 9.79 -7.57
N SER A 113 1.99 10.46 -6.42
CA SER A 113 2.84 11.63 -6.14
C SER A 113 2.97 11.88 -4.65
N ASP A 114 4.18 12.23 -4.21
CA ASP A 114 4.51 12.65 -2.85
C ASP A 114 4.63 14.19 -2.71
N LYS A 115 4.48 14.94 -3.80
CA LYS A 115 4.91 16.35 -3.91
C LYS A 115 4.34 17.26 -2.83
N ARG A 116 3.07 17.08 -2.47
CA ARG A 116 2.37 17.84 -1.42
C ARG A 116 2.81 17.42 0.00
N GLY A 117 3.29 16.19 0.17
CA GLY A 117 3.71 15.63 1.45
C GLY A 117 5.14 15.97 1.87
N LEU A 118 6.06 16.23 0.94
CA LEU A 118 7.50 16.36 1.21
C LEU A 118 7.90 17.38 2.30
N ASN A 119 7.06 18.38 2.58
CA ASN A 119 7.33 19.41 3.59
C ASN A 119 6.13 19.64 4.52
N ASN A 120 5.33 18.61 4.77
CA ASN A 120 4.08 18.75 5.53
C ASN A 120 4.25 18.69 7.07
N LEU A 121 5.49 18.54 7.56
CA LEU A 121 5.83 18.38 8.99
C LEU A 121 5.16 17.17 9.68
N ARG A 122 4.69 16.18 8.90
CA ARG A 122 4.03 14.97 9.40
C ARG A 122 4.92 13.75 9.17
N SER A 123 4.68 12.70 9.96
CA SER A 123 5.27 11.38 9.76
C SER A 123 4.91 10.78 8.41
N SER A 124 3.62 10.88 8.04
CA SER A 124 3.09 10.42 6.76
C SER A 124 3.26 11.46 5.65
N LEU A 125 3.68 11.00 4.48
CA LEU A 125 3.77 11.81 3.26
C LEU A 125 2.53 11.67 2.38
N LEU A 126 1.88 10.52 2.45
CA LEU A 126 0.84 10.11 1.53
C LEU A 126 -0.49 9.97 2.28
N MET A 127 -1.60 10.13 1.55
CA MET A 127 -2.91 9.81 2.06
C MET A 127 -3.74 9.11 0.99
N GLY A 128 -4.18 7.89 1.31
CA GLY A 128 -4.92 7.01 0.42
C GLY A 128 -5.50 5.83 1.19
N GLY A 129 -6.77 5.49 0.91
CA GLY A 129 -7.45 4.39 1.61
C GLY A 129 -6.90 3.00 1.26
N ILE A 130 -7.21 2.02 2.11
CA ILE A 130 -6.82 0.61 1.96
C ILE A 130 -8.00 -0.22 1.48
N ARG A 131 -7.83 -0.89 0.33
CA ARG A 131 -8.84 -1.71 -0.32
C ARG A 131 -8.41 -3.17 -0.36
N ARG A 132 -9.34 -4.09 -0.08
CA ARG A 132 -9.08 -5.53 -0.20
C ARG A 132 -9.48 -6.03 -1.59
N HIS A 133 -8.70 -6.95 -2.12
CA HIS A 133 -8.98 -7.78 -3.30
C HIS A 133 -8.90 -9.25 -2.92
N GLU A 134 -9.59 -10.09 -3.68
CA GLU A 134 -9.54 -11.54 -3.41
C GLU A 134 -8.14 -12.10 -3.73
N PRO A 135 -7.68 -13.15 -3.04
CA PRO A 135 -6.37 -13.74 -3.29
C PRO A 135 -6.16 -14.26 -4.71
N ASP A 136 -7.23 -14.63 -5.41
CA ASP A 136 -7.21 -15.18 -6.77
C ASP A 136 -7.46 -14.13 -7.86
N GLU A 137 -7.78 -12.88 -7.50
CA GLU A 137 -7.94 -11.76 -8.44
C GLU A 137 -6.62 -11.52 -9.21
N ASP A 138 -6.72 -11.23 -10.52
CA ASP A 138 -5.54 -11.00 -11.36
C ASP A 138 -4.77 -9.78 -10.85
N GLU A 139 -3.46 -9.94 -10.62
CA GLU A 139 -2.63 -8.87 -10.05
C GLU A 139 -2.62 -7.63 -10.95
N VAL A 140 -2.68 -7.80 -12.27
CA VAL A 140 -2.71 -6.67 -13.21
C VAL A 140 -3.97 -5.85 -13.00
N ASP A 141 -5.13 -6.49 -12.82
CA ASP A 141 -6.39 -5.78 -12.55
C ASP A 141 -6.37 -5.05 -11.20
N VAL A 142 -5.79 -5.69 -10.17
CA VAL A 142 -5.58 -5.06 -8.86
C VAL A 142 -4.66 -3.84 -8.97
N PHE A 143 -3.61 -3.92 -9.78
CA PHE A 143 -2.67 -2.83 -10.00
C PHE A 143 -3.30 -1.69 -10.80
N ILE A 144 -4.13 -1.99 -11.81
CA ILE A 144 -4.90 -0.99 -12.55
C ILE A 144 -5.86 -0.23 -11.61
N ASP A 145 -6.59 -0.93 -10.73
CA ASP A 145 -7.46 -0.29 -9.73
C ASP A 145 -6.66 0.59 -8.77
N GLY A 146 -5.59 0.02 -8.19
CA GLY A 146 -4.70 0.70 -7.26
C GLY A 146 -4.07 1.97 -7.84
N MET A 147 -3.52 1.89 -9.05
CA MET A 147 -2.92 3.03 -9.75
C MET A 147 -3.96 4.10 -10.09
N ASN A 148 -5.09 3.73 -10.70
CA ASN A 148 -6.14 4.70 -11.05
C ASN A 148 -6.65 5.45 -9.81
N LEU A 149 -6.90 4.74 -8.71
CA LEU A 149 -7.33 5.36 -7.46
C LEU A 149 -6.21 6.16 -6.80
N GLY A 150 -4.95 5.72 -6.88
CA GLY A 150 -3.81 6.46 -6.34
C GLY A 150 -3.63 7.80 -7.03
N ARG A 151 -3.78 7.83 -8.35
CA ARG A 151 -3.83 9.06 -9.15
C ARG A 151 -5.02 9.93 -8.77
N GLY A 152 -6.20 9.34 -8.62
CA GLY A 152 -7.39 10.03 -8.11
C GLY A 152 -7.18 10.68 -6.75
N MET A 153 -6.50 9.99 -5.82
CA MET A 153 -6.18 10.53 -4.49
C MET A 153 -5.22 11.72 -4.56
N THR A 154 -4.28 11.77 -5.50
CA THR A 154 -3.44 12.98 -5.67
C THR A 154 -4.29 14.19 -6.01
N PHE A 155 -5.16 14.08 -7.01
CA PHE A 155 -6.02 15.21 -7.41
C PHE A 155 -7.04 15.56 -6.32
N LYS A 156 -7.60 14.56 -5.63
CA LYS A 156 -8.49 14.78 -4.49
C LYS A 156 -7.78 15.52 -3.36
N ASN A 157 -6.57 15.11 -2.99
CA ASN A 157 -5.81 15.75 -1.91
C ASN A 157 -5.42 17.19 -2.27
N VAL A 158 -5.08 17.45 -3.54
CA VAL A 158 -4.86 18.82 -4.04
C VAL A 158 -6.14 19.65 -3.98
N ALA A 159 -7.26 19.13 -4.50
CA ALA A 159 -8.54 19.85 -4.55
C ALA A 159 -9.12 20.12 -3.15
N ALA A 160 -8.86 19.25 -2.18
CA ALA A 160 -9.27 19.41 -0.79
C ALA A 160 -8.26 20.21 0.06
N ASP A 161 -7.22 20.79 -0.57
CA ASP A 161 -6.11 21.48 0.09
C ASP A 161 -5.47 20.70 1.25
N LEU A 162 -5.33 19.39 1.08
CA LEU A 162 -4.68 18.52 2.05
C LEU A 162 -3.17 18.50 1.78
N PRO A 163 -2.30 18.66 2.81
CA PRO A 163 -0.85 18.70 2.65
C PRO A 163 -0.26 17.29 2.53
N MET A 164 -0.85 16.47 1.65
CA MET A 164 -0.52 15.05 1.50
C MET A 164 -0.37 14.73 0.01
N GLY A 165 0.63 13.90 -0.31
CA GLY A 165 0.69 13.20 -1.58
C GLY A 165 -0.50 12.24 -1.77
N GLY A 166 -0.64 11.69 -2.96
CA GLY A 166 -1.72 10.73 -3.26
C GLY A 166 -1.18 9.35 -3.56
N CYS A 167 -1.82 8.36 -2.96
CA CYS A 167 -1.60 6.96 -3.20
C CYS A 167 -2.89 6.17 -3.01
N LYS A 168 -2.82 4.87 -3.24
CA LYS A 168 -3.85 3.92 -2.84
C LYS A 168 -3.18 2.64 -2.37
N VAL A 169 -3.71 2.03 -1.31
CA VAL A 169 -3.29 0.69 -0.90
C VAL A 169 -4.28 -0.33 -1.43
N THR A 170 -3.77 -1.37 -2.09
CA THR A 170 -4.50 -2.59 -2.41
C THR A 170 -3.90 -3.74 -1.63
N VAL A 171 -4.74 -4.64 -1.12
CA VAL A 171 -4.30 -5.84 -0.40
C VAL A 171 -5.00 -7.06 -0.97
N GLN A 172 -4.24 -8.00 -1.51
CA GLN A 172 -4.74 -9.32 -1.87
C GLN A 172 -4.62 -10.23 -0.65
N MET A 173 -5.77 -10.55 -0.04
CA MET A 173 -5.86 -11.43 1.13
C MET A 173 -7.30 -11.92 1.32
N GLU A 174 -7.46 -13.02 2.07
CA GLU A 174 -8.75 -13.41 2.64
C GLU A 174 -9.34 -12.28 3.50
N PRO A 175 -10.65 -12.24 3.76
CA PRO A 175 -11.24 -11.29 4.69
C PRO A 175 -10.47 -11.21 6.01
N VAL A 176 -10.11 -10.00 6.43
CA VAL A 176 -9.32 -9.79 7.65
C VAL A 176 -10.09 -10.26 8.87
N ASP A 177 -9.42 -11.06 9.71
CA ASP A 177 -9.90 -11.37 11.05
C ASP A 177 -9.35 -10.31 12.02
N LEU A 178 -10.26 -9.49 12.55
CA LEU A 178 -9.90 -8.37 13.44
C LEU A 178 -9.35 -8.85 14.80
N GLU A 179 -9.63 -10.09 15.20
CA GLU A 179 -9.05 -10.69 16.40
C GLU A 179 -7.65 -11.27 16.14
N ASN A 180 -7.31 -11.51 14.86
CA ASN A 180 -5.97 -11.90 14.46
C ASN A 180 -5.05 -10.67 14.39
N LEU A 181 -4.48 -10.35 15.54
CA LEU A 181 -3.57 -9.21 15.70
C LEU A 181 -2.27 -9.32 14.88
N ASP A 182 -1.88 -10.50 14.38
CA ASP A 182 -0.76 -10.58 13.44
C ASP A 182 -1.16 -10.05 12.05
N GLN A 183 -2.39 -10.28 11.58
CA GLN A 183 -2.87 -9.71 10.31
C GLN A 183 -2.93 -8.19 10.42
N VAL A 184 -3.60 -7.69 11.46
CA VAL A 184 -3.77 -6.24 11.66
C VAL A 184 -2.42 -5.57 11.91
N GLY A 185 -1.53 -6.21 12.66
CA GLY A 185 -0.17 -5.73 12.90
C GLY A 185 0.66 -5.64 11.61
N PHE A 186 0.55 -6.63 10.72
CA PHE A 186 1.24 -6.60 9.42
C PHE A 186 0.73 -5.47 8.52
N LEU A 187 -0.60 -5.29 8.44
CA LEU A 187 -1.21 -4.18 7.69
C LEU A 187 -0.77 -2.82 8.24
N ALA A 188 -0.70 -2.67 9.57
CA ALA A 188 -0.22 -1.46 10.22
C ALA A 188 1.26 -1.20 9.92
N TYR A 189 2.10 -2.23 10.03
CA TYR A 189 3.53 -2.16 9.72
C TYR A 189 3.77 -1.73 8.27
N ALA A 190 3.11 -2.39 7.31
CA ALA A 190 3.25 -2.07 5.89
C ALA A 190 2.77 -0.64 5.57
N ASN A 191 1.65 -0.22 6.16
CA ASN A 191 1.12 1.14 5.97
C ASN A 191 2.05 2.23 6.54
N ASP A 192 2.60 2.01 7.74
CA ASP A 192 3.53 2.95 8.36
C ASP A 192 4.86 3.04 7.62
N ARG A 193 5.40 1.90 7.15
CA ARG A 193 6.61 1.85 6.33
C ARG A 193 6.38 2.56 4.99
N ALA A 194 5.17 2.46 4.43
CA ALA A 194 4.75 3.19 3.24
C ALA A 194 4.47 4.69 3.49
N ARG A 195 4.60 5.16 4.74
CA ARG A 195 4.37 6.55 5.18
C ARG A 195 3.00 7.10 4.74
N ASN A 196 1.98 6.26 4.81
CA ASN A 196 0.62 6.59 4.39
C ASN A 196 -0.30 6.79 5.60
N THR A 197 -1.13 7.83 5.55
CA THR A 197 -2.34 7.90 6.39
C THR A 197 -3.49 7.26 5.61
N THR A 198 -3.99 6.13 6.09
CA THR A 198 -5.05 5.38 5.40
C THR A 198 -6.44 5.54 6.03
N GLY A 199 -7.41 4.86 5.43
CA GLY A 199 -8.74 4.62 5.96
C GLY A 199 -9.34 3.40 5.27
N PRO A 200 -10.18 2.60 5.94
CA PRO A 200 -10.83 1.45 5.32
C PRO A 200 -11.61 1.87 4.07
N ASP A 201 -11.41 1.12 2.98
CA ASP A 201 -12.15 1.23 1.73
C ASP A 201 -12.87 -0.10 1.46
N MET A 202 -13.35 -0.31 0.23
CA MET A 202 -14.11 -1.49 -0.17
C MET A 202 -13.45 -2.79 0.33
N ARG A 203 -14.31 -3.67 0.85
CA ARG A 203 -13.97 -5.01 1.36
C ARG A 203 -13.05 -5.02 2.61
N PHE A 204 -12.77 -3.87 3.23
CA PHE A 204 -12.29 -3.78 4.61
C PHE A 204 -13.37 -3.20 5.53
N PRO A 205 -13.59 -3.77 6.73
CA PRO A 205 -14.55 -3.23 7.69
C PRO A 205 -14.03 -1.91 8.29
N PRO A 206 -14.90 -0.91 8.55
CA PRO A 206 -14.52 0.32 9.25
C PRO A 206 -13.83 0.08 10.60
N GLU A 207 -14.21 -0.98 11.31
CA GLU A 207 -13.67 -1.40 12.60
C GLU A 207 -12.16 -1.69 12.56
N LEU A 208 -11.61 -2.01 11.37
CA LEU A 208 -10.16 -2.15 11.18
C LEU A 208 -9.40 -0.92 11.69
N ALA A 209 -9.94 0.28 11.46
CA ALA A 209 -9.32 1.52 11.90
C ALA A 209 -9.23 1.62 13.43
N ASP A 210 -10.24 1.14 14.15
CA ASP A 210 -10.27 1.21 15.60
C ASP A 210 -9.35 0.16 16.22
N VAL A 211 -9.34 -1.07 15.69
CA VAL A 211 -8.44 -2.13 16.13
C VAL A 211 -6.97 -1.75 15.86
N MET A 212 -6.67 -1.24 14.66
CA MET A 212 -5.33 -0.80 14.31
C MET A 212 -4.84 0.35 15.20
N LYS A 213 -5.69 1.33 15.51
CA LYS A 213 -5.36 2.42 16.45
C LYS A 213 -5.13 1.94 17.86
N LYS A 214 -5.98 1.03 18.34
CA LYS A 214 -5.91 0.49 19.70
C LYS A 214 -4.61 -0.26 19.93
N HIS A 215 -4.10 -0.95 18.92
CA HIS A 215 -3.00 -1.91 19.10
C HIS A 215 -1.67 -1.51 18.46
N PHE A 216 -1.67 -0.69 17.40
CA PHE A 216 -0.49 -0.55 16.53
C PHE A 216 -0.18 0.87 16.05
N SER A 217 -1.08 1.50 15.29
CA SER A 217 -0.76 2.74 14.55
C SER A 217 -1.92 3.71 14.51
N LEU A 218 -1.58 4.99 14.65
CA LEU A 218 -2.52 6.12 14.51
C LEU A 218 -2.67 6.59 13.06
N HIS A 219 -1.90 6.06 12.11
CA HIS A 219 -1.95 6.47 10.69
C HIS A 219 -3.11 5.82 9.91
N ILE A 220 -4.27 5.70 10.55
CA ILE A 220 -5.52 5.23 9.95
C ILE A 220 -6.69 6.07 10.47
N THR A 221 -7.72 6.28 9.65
CA THR A 221 -8.91 7.08 10.00
C THR A 221 -10.19 6.39 9.53
N GLY A 222 -11.37 6.92 9.91
CA GLY A 222 -12.66 6.40 9.44
C GLY A 222 -13.24 5.21 10.21
N GLY A 223 -12.79 4.98 11.45
CA GLY A 223 -13.35 3.97 12.35
C GLY A 223 -14.58 4.46 13.11
N PRO A 224 -15.52 3.58 13.48
CA PRO A 224 -16.72 3.91 14.27
C PRO A 224 -16.44 4.66 15.59
N GLY A 225 -15.36 4.33 16.29
CA GLY A 225 -14.94 4.98 17.53
C GLY A 225 -14.24 6.33 17.34
N GLY A 226 -13.99 6.74 16.10
CA GLY A 226 -13.38 8.03 15.78
C GLY A 226 -14.38 9.20 15.88
N PRO A 227 -13.89 10.44 16.06
CA PRO A 227 -14.75 11.62 16.20
C PRO A 227 -15.60 11.93 14.95
N LEU A 228 -15.18 11.43 13.78
CA LEU A 228 -15.92 11.56 12.52
C LEU A 228 -16.73 10.31 12.17
N GLY A 229 -16.56 9.22 12.93
CA GLY A 229 -17.06 7.90 12.56
C GLY A 229 -16.57 7.43 11.18
N PRO A 230 -17.32 6.53 10.53
CA PRO A 230 -17.09 6.13 9.15
C PRO A 230 -17.30 7.29 8.17
N THR A 231 -16.55 7.28 7.07
CA THR A 231 -16.48 8.41 6.12
C THR A 231 -17.73 8.59 5.24
N GLY A 232 -18.73 7.71 5.35
CA GLY A 232 -19.96 7.77 4.54
C GLY A 232 -20.74 9.06 4.74
N THR A 233 -20.96 9.47 6.00
CA THR A 233 -21.71 10.70 6.33
C THR A 233 -21.04 11.98 5.81
N PRO A 234 -19.75 12.26 6.10
CA PRO A 234 -19.09 13.45 5.57
C PRO A 234 -18.99 13.42 4.03
N THR A 235 -18.86 12.24 3.41
CA THR A 235 -18.88 12.10 1.94
C THR A 235 -20.24 12.48 1.36
N ALA A 236 -21.34 11.98 1.94
CA ALA A 236 -22.68 12.31 1.50
C ALA A 236 -22.97 13.81 1.61
N HIS A 237 -22.52 14.43 2.71
CA HIS A 237 -22.62 15.89 2.88
C HIS A 237 -21.83 16.65 1.80
N GLY A 238 -20.58 16.26 1.54
CA GLY A 238 -19.76 16.88 0.49
C GLY A 238 -20.37 16.75 -0.91
N ALA A 239 -20.90 15.56 -1.25
CA ALA A 239 -21.59 15.32 -2.51
C ALA A 239 -22.85 16.19 -2.65
N HIS A 240 -23.66 16.30 -1.59
CA HIS A 240 -24.83 17.17 -1.56
C HIS A 240 -24.46 18.64 -1.82
N MET A 241 -23.39 19.13 -1.18
CA MET A 241 -22.90 20.48 -1.40
C MET A 241 -22.39 20.70 -2.83
N ALA A 242 -21.69 19.73 -3.40
CA ALA A 242 -21.23 19.78 -4.78
C ALA A 242 -22.40 19.86 -5.78
N VAL A 243 -23.45 19.04 -5.60
CA VAL A 243 -24.67 19.07 -6.41
C VAL A 243 -25.36 20.43 -6.29
N LYS A 244 -25.53 20.95 -5.07
CA LYS A 244 -26.10 22.28 -4.83
C LYS A 244 -25.32 23.39 -5.53
N GLN A 245 -24.00 23.29 -5.58
CA GLN A 245 -23.16 24.29 -6.24
C GLN A 245 -23.20 24.15 -7.76
N GLY A 246 -23.23 22.93 -8.29
CA GLY A 246 -23.31 22.68 -9.73
C GLY A 246 -24.67 22.96 -10.36
N ALA A 247 -25.74 23.02 -9.55
CA ALA A 247 -27.09 23.38 -10.00
C ALA A 247 -27.36 24.91 -10.02
N LYS A 248 -26.39 25.73 -9.59
CA LYS A 248 -26.45 27.20 -9.69
C LYS A 248 -25.83 27.66 -11.00
#